data_AF-A0AAW8JEX9-F1
#
_entry.id   AF-A0AAW8JEX9-F1
#
_cell.length_a   1.000
_cell.length_b   1.000
_cell.length_c   1.000
_cell.angle_alpha   90.00
_cell.angle_beta   90.00
_cell.angle_gamma   90.00
#
_symmetry.space_group_name_H-M   'P 1'
#
loop_
_entity.id
_entity.type
_entity.pdbx_description
1 polymer ?
#
loop_
_entity_poly.entity_id
_entity_poly.type
_entity_poly.pdbx_seq_one_letter_code
_entity_poly.pdbx_strand_id
1 'polypeptide(L)'
;MSMNNKQRWMGGVVLLGGGALLAALLLKGNEEMHQKTDVAPSANVQQNQQTSQTSGQGLTVDVATEKRLLEEQKRNREKAVAEQEAKAAEFLRLQQQAEAAAAQKAAEEYAARNARKLAAQESSDNIPPKDLTDKSKADDTKTAQQNKNSDNEKKLAEQKRLQATAEAEKKRKADEAKRKAEADAEKDHKEKLAAQKKAEADKKAAAEKKAAAQKAEAAKKKAEAEKARDLLENGDRQWMVQVALAANQANADAVAAKLRAKGYKVTKSPTSKGIRIMVGPSKDRATADAARKKITSDASLGMKSAWVIDWVPLDQR
;
A
#
# COMPACT_ATOMS: atom_id res chain seq x y z
N MET A 1 28.18 14.75 -24.57
CA MET A 1 27.21 15.74 -25.06
C MET A 1 26.46 16.31 -23.86
N SER A 2 26.69 17.57 -23.49
CA SER A 2 26.04 18.21 -22.35
C SER A 2 24.59 18.58 -22.71
N MET A 3 23.62 17.97 -22.05
CA MET A 3 22.22 18.36 -22.20
C MET A 3 21.92 19.58 -21.32
N ASN A 4 21.41 20.64 -21.97
CA ASN A 4 21.11 21.94 -21.40
C ASN A 4 20.03 21.87 -20.29
N ASN A 5 20.35 22.39 -19.10
CA ASN A 5 19.44 22.48 -17.95
C ASN A 5 18.12 23.23 -18.24
N LYS A 6 18.05 24.01 -19.32
CA LYS A 6 16.83 24.70 -19.76
C LYS A 6 15.71 23.75 -20.23
N GLN A 7 16.05 22.60 -20.84
CA GLN A 7 15.05 21.60 -21.25
C GLN A 7 14.43 20.85 -20.06
N ARG A 8 15.19 20.68 -18.97
CA ARG A 8 14.72 20.01 -17.75
C ARG A 8 13.76 20.88 -16.93
N TRP A 9 13.96 22.21 -16.96
CA TRP A 9 13.07 23.15 -16.30
C TRP A 9 11.74 23.33 -17.04
N MET A 10 11.75 23.40 -18.38
CA MET A 10 10.53 23.49 -19.18
C MET A 10 9.69 22.20 -19.09
N GLY A 11 10.33 21.03 -19.02
CA GLY A 11 9.62 19.75 -18.83
C GLY A 11 8.93 19.60 -17.46
N GLY A 12 9.50 20.19 -16.40
CA GLY A 12 8.92 20.13 -15.05
C GLY A 12 7.66 20.99 -14.88
N VAL A 13 7.59 22.14 -15.54
CA VAL A 13 6.43 23.05 -15.46
C VAL A 13 5.24 22.50 -16.24
N VAL A 14 5.46 21.83 -17.38
CA VAL A 14 4.38 21.20 -18.17
C VAL A 14 3.76 20.00 -17.45
N LEU A 15 4.57 19.23 -16.69
CA LEU A 15 4.09 18.07 -15.93
C LEU A 15 3.30 18.47 -14.68
N LEU A 16 3.68 19.56 -14.01
CA LEU A 16 2.92 20.11 -12.88
C LEU A 16 1.65 20.88 -13.31
N GLY A 17 1.70 21.62 -14.42
CA GLY A 17 0.52 22.30 -14.98
C GLY A 17 -0.50 21.33 -15.57
N GLY A 18 -0.04 20.28 -16.27
CA GLY A 18 -0.92 19.26 -16.84
C GLY A 18 -1.61 18.39 -15.79
N GLY A 19 -0.92 18.08 -14.68
CA GLY A 19 -1.49 17.28 -13.59
C GLY A 19 -2.63 17.98 -12.83
N ALA A 20 -2.54 19.30 -12.64
CA ALA A 20 -3.59 20.08 -12.00
C ALA A 20 -4.85 20.20 -12.89
N LEU A 21 -4.67 20.35 -14.21
CA LEU A 21 -5.79 20.43 -15.14
C LEU A 21 -6.52 19.09 -15.30
N LEU A 22 -5.79 17.97 -15.31
CA LEU A 22 -6.36 16.62 -15.33
C LEU A 22 -7.08 16.29 -14.02
N ALA A 23 -6.56 16.73 -12.86
CA ALA A 23 -7.23 16.58 -11.58
C ALA A 23 -8.51 17.43 -11.49
N ALA A 24 -8.50 18.65 -12.03
CA ALA A 24 -9.69 19.50 -12.09
C ALA A 24 -10.78 18.93 -13.03
N LEU A 25 -10.41 18.32 -14.15
CA LEU A 25 -11.36 17.68 -15.06
C LEU A 25 -11.94 16.37 -14.48
N LEU A 26 -11.15 15.62 -13.70
CA LEU A 26 -11.63 14.43 -12.99
C LEU A 26 -12.55 14.78 -11.82
N LEU A 27 -12.30 15.91 -11.15
CA LEU A 27 -13.16 16.39 -10.07
C LEU A 27 -14.45 17.03 -10.59
N LYS A 28 -14.39 17.76 -11.72
CA LYS A 28 -15.56 18.35 -12.38
C LYS A 28 -16.42 17.33 -13.14
N GLY A 29 -15.86 16.19 -13.55
CA GLY A 29 -16.62 15.10 -14.17
C GLY A 29 -17.41 14.23 -13.18
N ASN A 30 -17.21 14.38 -11.87
CA ASN A 30 -17.83 13.53 -10.85
C ASN A 30 -19.00 14.20 -10.11
N GLU A 31 -19.29 15.48 -10.39
CA GLU A 31 -20.38 16.26 -9.76
C GLU A 31 -21.64 16.43 -10.64
N GLU A 32 -21.65 15.96 -11.89
CA GLU A 32 -22.77 16.23 -12.83
C GLU A 32 -23.74 15.04 -13.08
N MET A 33 -23.71 13.97 -12.27
CA MET A 33 -24.51 12.76 -12.53
C MET A 33 -25.67 12.49 -11.54
N HIS A 34 -26.16 13.46 -10.76
CA HIS A 34 -27.37 13.26 -9.94
C HIS A 34 -28.17 14.55 -9.75
N GLN A 35 -28.78 15.09 -10.81
CA GLN A 35 -30.01 15.91 -10.69
C GLN A 35 -30.54 16.27 -12.09
N LYS A 36 -31.44 15.44 -12.61
CA LYS A 36 -32.59 15.85 -13.45
C LYS A 36 -33.37 14.60 -13.88
N THR A 37 -34.40 14.30 -13.11
CA THR A 37 -35.60 13.63 -13.62
C THR A 37 -36.79 14.25 -12.88
N ASP A 38 -37.39 15.17 -13.62
CA ASP A 38 -38.82 15.44 -13.79
C ASP A 38 -39.76 15.62 -12.59
N VAL A 39 -40.49 16.72 -12.72
CA VAL A 39 -41.54 17.29 -11.90
C VAL A 39 -42.91 16.66 -12.23
N ALA A 40 -43.67 16.34 -11.15
CA ALA A 40 -45.14 16.39 -11.00
C ALA A 40 -46.03 15.35 -11.77
N PRO A 41 -47.23 14.95 -11.25
CA PRO A 41 -48.12 15.76 -10.41
C PRO A 41 -48.74 15.14 -9.14
N SER A 42 -49.23 16.08 -8.35
CA SER A 42 -50.06 16.11 -7.14
C SER A 42 -51.10 15.00 -6.93
N ALA A 43 -51.23 14.58 -5.67
CA ALA A 43 -52.50 14.22 -5.07
C ALA A 43 -52.51 14.61 -3.56
N ASN A 44 -53.46 15.48 -3.22
CA ASN A 44 -53.88 15.85 -1.87
C ASN A 44 -54.13 14.63 -0.99
N VAL A 45 -53.71 14.67 0.29
CA VAL A 45 -54.64 14.47 1.42
C VAL A 45 -54.19 15.35 2.59
N GLN A 46 -55.04 16.33 2.86
CA GLN A 46 -55.18 17.09 4.10
C GLN A 46 -55.63 16.14 5.23
N GLN A 47 -54.90 16.03 6.35
CA GLN A 47 -55.59 15.95 7.65
C GLN A 47 -54.70 16.24 8.87
N ASN A 48 -55.24 17.15 9.68
CA ASN A 48 -55.09 17.27 11.13
C ASN A 48 -53.83 17.89 11.73
N GLN A 49 -53.89 19.22 11.84
CA GLN A 49 -53.39 19.90 13.03
C GLN A 49 -54.19 19.44 14.24
N GLN A 50 -53.54 18.77 15.18
CA GLN A 50 -54.01 18.69 16.55
C GLN A 50 -52.83 18.95 17.48
N THR A 51 -52.89 20.13 18.09
CA THR A 51 -52.11 20.52 19.25
C THR A 51 -52.18 19.45 20.33
N SER A 52 -51.01 18.95 20.74
CA SER A 52 -50.81 18.35 22.06
C SER A 52 -49.41 18.75 22.51
N GLN A 53 -49.37 19.57 23.56
CA GLN A 53 -48.19 19.73 24.38
C GLN A 53 -47.81 18.37 24.95
N THR A 54 -46.63 17.87 24.62
CA THR A 54 -45.91 16.91 25.45
C THR A 54 -44.45 17.31 25.54
N SER A 55 -44.13 17.77 26.74
CA SER A 55 -42.83 17.86 27.36
C SER A 55 -41.89 16.68 27.04
N GLY A 56 -40.68 17.04 26.61
CA GLY A 56 -39.40 16.36 26.82
C GLY A 56 -39.39 14.84 27.02
N GLN A 57 -39.23 14.08 25.95
CA GLN A 57 -38.53 12.80 25.94
C GLN A 57 -37.87 12.59 24.57
N GLY A 58 -36.69 13.19 24.38
CA GLY A 58 -35.86 12.93 23.21
C GLY A 58 -34.40 13.05 23.66
N LEU A 59 -33.83 11.92 24.11
CA LEU A 59 -32.39 11.62 24.34
C LEU A 59 -32.26 10.45 25.34
N THR A 60 -33.00 9.37 25.12
CA THR A 60 -32.63 8.04 25.65
C THR A 60 -32.87 7.04 24.53
N VAL A 61 -32.13 7.21 23.42
CA VAL A 61 -31.97 6.09 22.49
C VAL A 61 -31.29 5.00 23.30
N ASP A 62 -32.03 3.93 23.54
CA ASP A 62 -31.63 2.82 24.38
C ASP A 62 -30.25 2.32 23.94
N VAL A 63 -29.26 2.29 24.85
CA VAL A 63 -27.84 1.97 24.54
C VAL A 63 -27.72 0.61 23.84
N ALA A 64 -28.66 -0.30 24.10
CA ALA A 64 -28.77 -1.59 23.42
C ALA A 64 -29.05 -1.46 21.91
N THR A 65 -29.86 -0.47 21.51
CA THR A 65 -30.23 -0.22 20.12
C THR A 65 -29.06 0.40 19.34
N GLU A 66 -28.32 1.32 19.96
CA GLU A 66 -27.11 1.91 19.35
C GLU A 66 -26.01 0.86 19.16
N LYS A 67 -25.82 -0.02 20.15
CA LYS A 67 -24.85 -1.11 20.07
C LYS A 67 -25.17 -2.06 18.91
N ARG A 68 -26.46 -2.39 18.73
CA ARG A 68 -26.91 -3.23 17.61
C ARG A 68 -26.69 -2.56 16.26
N LEU A 69 -26.96 -1.26 16.14
CA LEU A 69 -26.73 -0.51 14.91
C LEU A 69 -25.23 -0.43 14.55
N LEU A 70 -24.36 -0.24 15.56
CA LEU A 70 -22.92 -0.22 15.34
C LEU A 70 -22.35 -1.59 14.96
N GLU A 71 -22.85 -2.67 15.57
CA GLU A 71 -22.50 -4.04 15.19
C GLU A 71 -22.95 -4.36 13.76
N GLU A 72 -24.13 -3.90 13.36
CA GLU A 72 -24.64 -4.06 11.99
C GLU A 72 -23.80 -3.26 10.98
N GLN A 73 -23.42 -2.03 11.32
CA GLN A 73 -22.50 -1.25 10.48
C GLN A 73 -21.11 -1.91 10.36
N LYS A 74 -20.57 -2.46 11.46
CA LYS A 74 -19.30 -3.21 11.43
C LYS A 74 -19.42 -4.42 10.54
N ARG A 75 -20.49 -5.21 10.71
CA ARG A 75 -20.74 -6.41 9.89
C ARG A 75 -20.88 -6.07 8.42
N ASN A 76 -21.53 -4.97 8.07
CA ASN A 76 -21.65 -4.53 6.67
C ASN A 76 -20.28 -4.11 6.09
N ARG A 77 -19.44 -3.41 6.87
CA ARG A 77 -18.07 -3.07 6.46
C ARG A 77 -17.20 -4.31 6.30
N GLU A 78 -17.25 -5.22 7.25
CA GLU A 78 -16.51 -6.50 7.19
C GLU A 78 -16.96 -7.32 5.99
N LYS A 79 -18.26 -7.39 5.71
CA LYS A 79 -18.79 -8.10 4.54
C LYS A 79 -18.31 -7.47 3.22
N ALA A 80 -18.31 -6.13 3.12
CA ALA A 80 -17.82 -5.44 1.94
C ALA A 80 -16.32 -5.65 1.72
N VAL A 81 -15.53 -5.63 2.80
CA VAL A 81 -14.09 -5.93 2.73
C VAL A 81 -13.85 -7.39 2.35
N ALA A 82 -14.56 -8.33 2.97
CA ALA A 82 -14.44 -9.75 2.65
C ALA A 82 -14.82 -10.04 1.18
N GLU A 83 -15.81 -9.34 0.62
CA GLU A 83 -16.18 -9.48 -0.79
C GLU A 83 -15.10 -8.92 -1.72
N GLN A 84 -14.49 -7.78 -1.37
CA GLN A 84 -13.36 -7.23 -2.13
C GLN A 84 -12.13 -8.14 -2.07
N GLU A 85 -11.82 -8.69 -0.89
CA GLU A 85 -10.73 -9.64 -0.69
C GLU A 85 -10.97 -10.94 -1.46
N ALA A 86 -12.21 -11.46 -1.46
CA ALA A 86 -12.57 -12.63 -2.25
C ALA A 86 -12.42 -12.38 -3.76
N LYS A 87 -12.86 -11.21 -4.26
CA LYS A 87 -12.67 -10.82 -5.67
C LYS A 87 -11.19 -10.66 -6.03
N ALA A 88 -10.39 -10.09 -5.13
CA ALA A 88 -8.95 -9.98 -5.34
C ALA A 88 -8.27 -11.36 -5.36
N ALA A 89 -8.66 -12.27 -4.46
CA ALA A 89 -8.15 -13.63 -4.41
C ALA A 89 -8.53 -14.42 -5.67
N GLU A 90 -9.78 -14.30 -6.14
CA GLU A 90 -10.25 -14.85 -7.42
C GLU A 90 -9.40 -14.34 -8.59
N PHE A 91 -9.13 -13.03 -8.66
CA PHE A 91 -8.32 -12.45 -9.73
C PHE A 91 -6.89 -12.97 -9.71
N LEU A 92 -6.26 -13.06 -8.53
CA LEU A 92 -4.91 -13.64 -8.40
C LEU A 92 -4.91 -15.13 -8.79
N ARG A 93 -5.93 -15.88 -8.39
CA ARG A 93 -6.06 -17.31 -8.73
C ARG A 93 -6.22 -17.50 -10.24
N LEU A 94 -7.03 -16.67 -10.88
CA LEU A 94 -7.19 -16.67 -12.34
C LEU A 94 -5.87 -16.32 -13.04
N GLN A 95 -5.13 -15.35 -12.53
CA GLN A 95 -3.81 -15.00 -13.05
C GLN A 95 -2.81 -16.17 -12.92
N GLN A 96 -2.77 -16.82 -11.76
CA GLN A 96 -1.92 -18.00 -11.54
C GLN A 96 -2.34 -19.18 -12.43
N GLN A 97 -3.64 -19.37 -12.64
CA GLN A 97 -4.13 -20.41 -13.54
C GLN A 97 -3.78 -20.11 -14.99
N ALA A 98 -3.88 -18.86 -15.43
CA ALA A 98 -3.48 -18.43 -16.76
C ALA A 98 -1.96 -18.59 -16.97
N GLU A 99 -1.15 -18.25 -15.97
CA GLU A 99 0.31 -18.45 -16.00
C GLU A 99 0.67 -19.93 -16.04
N ALA A 100 0.02 -20.77 -15.21
CA ALA A 100 0.21 -22.20 -15.22
C ALA A 100 -0.19 -22.82 -16.57
N ALA A 101 -1.32 -22.41 -17.14
CA ALA A 101 -1.76 -22.87 -18.45
C ALA A 101 -0.81 -22.44 -19.57
N ALA A 102 -0.29 -21.20 -19.52
CA ALA A 102 0.72 -20.71 -20.47
C ALA A 102 2.03 -21.50 -20.34
N ALA A 103 2.48 -21.80 -19.12
CA ALA A 103 3.67 -22.61 -18.86
C ALA A 103 3.52 -24.04 -19.39
N GLN A 104 2.35 -24.67 -19.19
CA GLN A 104 2.05 -25.99 -19.75
C GLN A 104 2.10 -25.98 -21.28
N LYS A 105 1.44 -25.00 -21.91
CA LYS A 105 1.44 -24.86 -23.37
C LYS A 105 2.85 -24.62 -23.93
N ALA A 106 3.67 -23.82 -23.26
CA ALA A 106 5.06 -23.60 -23.64
C ALA A 106 5.92 -24.86 -23.49
N ALA A 107 5.71 -25.64 -22.43
CA ALA A 107 6.40 -26.92 -22.22
C ALA A 107 6.03 -27.94 -23.30
N GLU A 108 4.75 -28.03 -23.66
CA GLU A 108 4.26 -28.91 -24.72
C GLU A 108 4.82 -28.52 -26.09
N GLU A 109 4.84 -27.22 -26.43
CA GLU A 109 5.43 -26.74 -27.68
C GLU A 109 6.94 -27.02 -27.74
N TYR A 110 7.64 -26.85 -26.62
CA TYR A 110 9.06 -27.19 -26.53
C TYR A 110 9.30 -28.70 -26.70
N ALA A 111 8.48 -29.54 -26.06
CA ALA A 111 8.53 -30.98 -26.22
C ALA A 111 8.25 -31.42 -27.67
N ALA A 112 7.22 -30.86 -28.30
CA ALA A 112 6.88 -31.12 -29.70
C ALA A 112 8.00 -30.68 -30.65
N ARG A 113 8.65 -29.54 -30.38
CA ARG A 113 9.79 -29.06 -31.16
C ARG A 113 11.00 -29.97 -31.01
N ASN A 114 11.28 -30.45 -29.81
CA ASN A 114 12.34 -31.43 -29.57
C ASN A 114 12.05 -32.77 -30.25
N ALA A 115 10.81 -33.26 -30.19
CA ALA A 115 10.39 -34.46 -30.91
C ALA A 115 10.55 -34.32 -32.44
N ARG A 116 10.19 -33.16 -33.01
CA ARG A 116 10.42 -32.87 -34.44
C ARG A 116 11.89 -32.83 -34.81
N LYS A 117 12.75 -32.26 -33.96
CA LYS A 117 14.21 -32.27 -34.18
C LYS A 117 14.76 -33.69 -34.16
N LEU A 118 14.31 -34.52 -33.21
CA LEU A 118 14.73 -35.92 -33.11
C LEU A 118 14.29 -36.71 -34.36
N ALA A 119 13.02 -36.58 -34.76
CA ALA A 119 12.48 -37.24 -35.95
C ALA A 119 13.18 -36.79 -37.25
N ALA A 120 13.56 -35.52 -37.36
CA ALA A 120 14.33 -35.00 -38.50
C ALA A 120 15.79 -35.49 -38.51
N GLN A 121 16.39 -35.77 -37.35
CA GLN A 121 17.70 -36.42 -37.28
C GLN A 121 17.62 -37.87 -37.75
N GLU A 122 16.58 -38.61 -37.34
CA GLU A 122 16.37 -40.00 -37.77
C GLU A 122 16.06 -40.13 -39.27
N SER A 123 15.36 -39.17 -39.87
CA SER A 123 15.09 -39.19 -41.32
C SER A 123 16.27 -38.76 -42.20
N SER A 124 17.31 -38.14 -41.62
CA SER A 124 18.51 -37.70 -42.33
C SER A 124 19.59 -38.79 -42.48
N ASP A 125 19.44 -39.95 -41.82
CA ASP A 125 20.39 -41.07 -41.82
C ASP A 125 20.08 -42.14 -42.90
N ASN A 126 19.47 -41.73 -44.02
CA ASN A 126 19.07 -42.62 -45.12
C ASN A 126 19.63 -42.15 -46.48
N ILE A 127 20.94 -41.84 -46.53
CA ILE A 127 21.67 -41.55 -47.76
C ILE A 127 22.50 -42.80 -48.13
N PRO A 128 22.15 -43.55 -49.20
CA PRO A 128 22.89 -44.75 -49.57
C PRO A 128 24.26 -44.38 -50.18
N PRO A 129 25.32 -45.19 -49.97
CA PRO A 129 26.62 -44.95 -50.59
C PRO A 129 26.52 -45.03 -52.12
N LYS A 130 27.11 -44.05 -52.79
CA LYS A 130 27.06 -43.86 -54.24
C LYS A 130 28.06 -44.79 -54.94
N ASP A 131 27.55 -45.74 -55.72
CA ASP A 131 28.34 -46.53 -56.68
C ASP A 131 28.91 -45.63 -57.78
N LEU A 132 30.21 -45.78 -58.05
CA LEU A 132 30.89 -45.25 -59.23
C LEU A 132 31.15 -46.42 -60.18
N THR A 133 30.44 -46.42 -61.30
CA THR A 133 30.77 -47.22 -62.48
C THR A 133 31.21 -46.27 -63.59
N ASP A 134 32.35 -46.56 -64.23
CA ASP A 134 32.53 -46.20 -65.65
C ASP A 134 33.44 -47.20 -66.39
N LYS A 135 33.11 -47.39 -67.67
CA LYS A 135 33.51 -48.50 -68.56
C LYS A 135 34.78 -48.19 -69.36
N SER A 136 35.58 -49.20 -69.74
CA SER A 136 35.74 -49.67 -71.15
C SER A 136 36.99 -50.56 -71.43
N LYS A 137 36.68 -51.77 -71.94
CA LYS A 137 37.31 -52.68 -72.95
C LYS A 137 38.82 -53.02 -73.05
N ALA A 138 39.01 -54.36 -73.17
CA ALA A 138 39.94 -55.18 -74.02
C ALA A 138 41.45 -55.15 -73.69
N ASP A 139 42.26 -56.20 -73.78
CA ASP A 139 42.11 -57.66 -74.00
C ASP A 139 43.42 -58.33 -73.51
N ASP A 140 43.39 -59.66 -73.35
CA ASP A 140 44.54 -60.59 -73.37
C ASP A 140 45.70 -60.51 -72.35
N THR A 141 45.75 -61.54 -71.49
CA THR A 141 46.78 -62.60 -71.45
C THR A 141 47.10 -63.03 -70.00
N LYS A 142 46.91 -64.33 -69.75
CA LYS A 142 47.31 -65.08 -68.56
C LYS A 142 48.70 -64.66 -68.03
N THR A 143 48.81 -64.41 -66.73
CA THR A 143 49.81 -64.98 -65.79
C THR A 143 49.47 -64.55 -64.35
N ALA A 144 49.78 -65.39 -63.35
CA ALA A 144 49.81 -65.10 -61.92
C ALA A 144 48.49 -65.16 -61.13
N GLN A 145 47.96 -66.38 -61.00
CA GLN A 145 47.36 -66.80 -59.73
C GLN A 145 48.48 -66.82 -58.68
N GLN A 146 48.34 -65.98 -57.64
CA GLN A 146 49.04 -65.98 -56.33
C GLN A 146 49.51 -64.56 -55.92
N ASN A 147 48.60 -63.58 -55.90
CA ASN A 147 48.80 -62.28 -55.23
C ASN A 147 47.49 -61.46 -55.19
N LYS A 148 46.41 -62.01 -54.61
CA LYS A 148 45.13 -61.29 -54.39
C LYS A 148 44.56 -61.37 -52.96
N ASN A 149 45.18 -62.15 -52.07
CA ASN A 149 44.73 -62.25 -50.68
C ASN A 149 45.45 -61.25 -49.74
N SER A 150 46.67 -60.83 -50.06
CA SER A 150 47.49 -59.93 -49.23
C SER A 150 47.07 -58.45 -49.29
N ASP A 151 46.52 -57.97 -50.42
CA ASP A 151 46.07 -56.58 -50.55
C ASP A 151 44.69 -56.32 -49.95
N ASN A 152 43.81 -57.33 -49.93
CA ASN A 152 42.50 -57.23 -49.28
C ASN A 152 42.62 -57.27 -47.74
N GLU A 153 43.53 -58.08 -47.19
CA GLU A 153 43.79 -58.10 -45.74
C GLU A 153 44.41 -56.79 -45.23
N LYS A 154 45.34 -56.20 -45.99
CA LYS A 154 45.93 -54.89 -45.65
C LYS A 154 44.90 -53.76 -45.70
N LYS A 155 44.04 -53.73 -46.73
CA LYS A 155 42.95 -52.74 -46.82
C LYS A 155 41.92 -52.89 -45.72
N LEU A 156 41.57 -54.11 -45.31
CA LEU A 156 40.64 -54.35 -44.20
C LEU A 156 41.24 -53.95 -42.85
N ALA A 157 42.54 -54.20 -42.65
CA ALA A 157 43.26 -53.78 -41.44
C ALA A 157 43.40 -52.25 -41.34
N GLU A 158 43.66 -51.58 -42.46
CA GLU A 158 43.73 -50.11 -42.54
C GLU A 158 42.35 -49.47 -42.32
N GLN A 159 41.29 -50.04 -42.90
CA GLN A 159 39.92 -49.58 -42.69
C GLN A 159 39.46 -49.75 -41.23
N LYS A 160 39.82 -50.86 -40.56
CA LYS A 160 39.57 -51.04 -39.12
C LYS A 160 40.34 -50.06 -38.25
N ARG A 161 41.59 -49.73 -38.60
CA ARG A 161 42.35 -48.68 -37.87
C ARG A 161 41.73 -47.31 -38.04
N LEU A 162 41.31 -46.95 -39.26
CA LEU A 162 40.65 -45.67 -39.54
C LEU A 162 39.29 -45.56 -38.81
N GLN A 163 38.51 -46.63 -38.77
CA GLN A 163 37.27 -46.69 -37.98
C GLN A 163 37.54 -46.57 -36.48
N ALA A 164 38.53 -47.27 -35.94
CA ALA A 164 38.89 -47.17 -34.52
C ALA A 164 39.36 -45.77 -34.12
N THR A 165 40.12 -45.08 -34.99
CA THR A 165 40.50 -43.68 -34.77
C THR A 165 39.32 -42.72 -34.86
N ALA A 166 38.39 -42.94 -35.79
CA ALA A 166 37.20 -42.11 -35.95
C ALA A 166 36.22 -42.28 -34.75
N GLU A 167 36.06 -43.49 -34.22
CA GLU A 167 35.28 -43.73 -33.00
C GLU A 167 35.92 -43.12 -31.77
N ALA A 168 37.25 -43.21 -31.64
CA ALA A 168 37.98 -42.60 -30.53
C ALA A 168 37.88 -41.06 -30.55
N GLU A 169 37.93 -40.44 -31.73
CA GLU A 169 37.77 -39.00 -31.89
C GLU A 169 36.32 -38.54 -31.64
N LYS A 170 35.33 -39.31 -32.10
CA LYS A 170 33.90 -39.07 -31.78
C LYS A 170 33.62 -39.15 -30.28
N LYS A 171 34.18 -40.15 -29.57
CA LYS A 171 34.06 -40.26 -28.11
C LYS A 171 34.69 -39.07 -27.39
N ARG A 172 35.87 -38.60 -27.83
CA ARG A 172 36.51 -37.41 -27.24
C ARG A 172 35.70 -36.14 -27.45
N LYS A 173 35.16 -35.91 -28.64
CA LYS A 173 34.29 -34.76 -28.94
C LYS A 173 32.98 -34.81 -28.15
N ALA A 174 32.40 -35.99 -27.94
CA ALA A 174 31.20 -36.18 -27.14
C ALA A 174 31.45 -35.88 -25.64
N ASP A 175 32.56 -36.35 -25.06
CA ASP A 175 32.90 -36.08 -23.66
C ASP A 175 33.20 -34.60 -23.41
N GLU A 176 33.90 -33.95 -24.35
CA GLU A 176 34.20 -32.52 -24.27
C GLU A 176 32.95 -31.65 -24.42
N ALA A 177 32.02 -32.04 -25.30
CA ALA A 177 30.72 -31.38 -25.43
C ALA A 177 29.86 -31.55 -24.16
N LYS A 178 29.90 -32.72 -23.53
CA LYS A 178 29.17 -32.99 -22.28
C LYS A 178 29.70 -32.16 -21.11
N ARG A 179 31.03 -32.06 -20.97
CA ARG A 179 31.67 -31.22 -19.94
C ARG A 179 31.40 -29.73 -20.15
N LYS A 180 31.36 -29.25 -21.40
CA LYS A 180 30.99 -27.86 -21.69
C LYS A 180 29.52 -27.59 -21.38
N ALA A 181 28.62 -28.51 -21.68
CA ALA A 181 27.20 -28.38 -21.35
C ALA A 181 26.93 -28.38 -19.83
N GLU A 182 27.62 -29.24 -19.06
CA GLU A 182 27.53 -29.22 -17.59
C GLU A 182 28.09 -27.94 -16.98
N ALA A 183 29.23 -27.44 -17.48
CA ALA A 183 29.82 -26.19 -16.99
C ALA A 183 28.95 -24.95 -17.29
N ASP A 184 28.28 -24.91 -18.44
CA ASP A 184 27.33 -23.84 -18.78
C ASP A 184 26.05 -23.94 -17.92
N ALA A 185 25.52 -25.16 -17.73
CA ALA A 185 24.34 -25.38 -16.89
C ALA A 185 24.60 -24.99 -15.41
N GLU A 186 25.80 -25.27 -14.88
CA GLU A 186 26.17 -24.90 -13.52
C GLU A 186 26.31 -23.38 -13.36
N LYS A 187 26.87 -22.69 -14.36
CA LYS A 187 26.95 -21.21 -14.37
C LYS A 187 25.57 -20.56 -14.45
N ASP A 188 24.71 -21.03 -15.35
CA ASP A 188 23.35 -20.50 -15.54
C ASP A 188 22.49 -20.72 -14.28
N HIS A 189 22.63 -21.88 -13.63
CA HIS A 189 21.97 -22.16 -12.35
C HIS A 189 22.47 -21.24 -11.22
N LYS A 190 23.79 -20.99 -11.15
CA LYS A 190 24.39 -20.11 -10.14
C LYS A 190 24.00 -18.65 -10.34
N GLU A 191 23.90 -18.20 -11.59
CA GLU A 191 23.47 -16.84 -11.95
C GLU A 191 21.97 -16.63 -11.67
N LYS A 192 21.13 -17.64 -11.95
CA LYS A 192 19.70 -17.62 -11.58
C LYS A 192 19.48 -17.62 -10.06
N LEU A 193 20.27 -18.39 -9.29
CA LEU A 193 20.20 -18.33 -7.83
C LEU A 193 20.62 -16.97 -7.28
N ALA A 194 21.67 -16.37 -7.84
CA ALA A 194 22.13 -15.04 -7.46
C ALA A 194 21.09 -13.95 -7.80
N ALA A 195 20.46 -14.04 -8.98
CA ALA A 195 19.39 -13.15 -9.40
C ALA A 195 18.13 -13.28 -8.52
N GLN A 196 17.72 -14.52 -8.18
CA GLN A 196 16.59 -14.74 -7.26
C GLN A 196 16.87 -14.20 -5.86
N LYS A 197 18.05 -14.45 -5.29
CA LYS A 197 18.41 -13.92 -3.96
C LYS A 197 18.43 -12.39 -3.95
N LYS A 198 18.91 -11.75 -5.02
CA LYS A 198 18.92 -10.30 -5.14
C LYS A 198 17.49 -9.73 -5.28
N ALA A 199 16.63 -10.37 -6.05
CA ALA A 199 15.23 -9.97 -6.21
C ALA A 199 14.40 -10.15 -4.92
N GLU A 200 14.65 -11.21 -4.15
CA GLU A 200 13.99 -11.44 -2.87
C GLU A 200 14.45 -10.43 -1.81
N ALA A 201 15.75 -10.11 -1.77
CA ALA A 201 16.29 -9.08 -0.88
C ALA A 201 15.72 -7.69 -1.20
N ASP A 202 15.61 -7.34 -2.48
CA ASP A 202 15.04 -6.05 -2.91
C ASP A 202 13.54 -5.95 -2.59
N LYS A 203 12.77 -7.04 -2.79
CA LYS A 203 11.36 -7.12 -2.38
C LYS A 203 11.17 -6.98 -0.87
N LYS A 204 12.01 -7.64 -0.06
CA LYS A 204 11.96 -7.49 1.41
C LYS A 204 12.29 -6.09 1.86
N ALA A 205 13.34 -5.48 1.31
CA ALA A 205 13.73 -4.10 1.64
C ALA A 205 12.65 -3.07 1.22
N ALA A 206 12.00 -3.27 0.06
CA ALA A 206 10.90 -2.43 -0.39
C ALA A 206 9.63 -2.59 0.47
N ALA A 207 9.31 -3.82 0.88
CA ALA A 207 8.18 -4.09 1.77
C ALA A 207 8.41 -3.48 3.17
N GLU A 208 9.62 -3.59 3.71
CA GLU A 208 9.97 -3.04 5.02
C GLU A 208 9.96 -1.50 5.01
N LYS A 209 10.49 -0.86 3.95
CA LYS A 209 10.39 0.60 3.78
C LYS A 209 8.94 1.08 3.64
N LYS A 210 8.09 0.37 2.91
CA LYS A 210 6.66 0.72 2.79
C LYS A 210 5.92 0.54 4.12
N ALA A 211 6.20 -0.52 4.87
CA ALA A 211 5.62 -0.74 6.20
C ALA A 211 6.07 0.31 7.21
N ALA A 212 7.35 0.70 7.19
CA ALA A 212 7.87 1.77 8.03
C ALA A 212 7.27 3.14 7.68
N ALA A 213 7.12 3.45 6.39
CA ALA A 213 6.50 4.69 5.93
C ALA A 213 5.01 4.77 6.32
N GLN A 214 4.24 3.68 6.16
CA GLN A 214 2.84 3.64 6.57
C GLN A 214 2.67 3.75 8.10
N LYS A 215 3.55 3.12 8.89
CA LYS A 215 3.52 3.28 10.35
C LYS A 215 3.85 4.71 10.79
N ALA A 216 4.80 5.37 10.12
CA ALA A 216 5.14 6.77 10.39
C ALA A 216 4.01 7.74 10.01
N GLU A 217 3.35 7.52 8.86
CA GLU A 217 2.21 8.34 8.43
C GLU A 217 1.00 8.13 9.34
N ALA A 218 0.71 6.89 9.74
CA ALA A 218 -0.37 6.57 10.67
C ALA A 218 -0.11 7.16 12.07
N ALA A 219 1.12 7.11 12.56
CA ALA A 219 1.51 7.75 13.82
C ALA A 219 1.37 9.27 13.74
N LYS A 220 1.76 9.88 12.63
CA LYS A 220 1.61 11.32 12.40
C LYS A 220 0.14 11.74 12.34
N LYS A 221 -0.70 11.04 11.58
CA LYS A 221 -2.16 11.27 11.52
C LYS A 221 -2.83 11.09 12.89
N LYS A 222 -2.40 10.10 13.68
CA LYS A 222 -2.94 9.89 15.03
C LYS A 222 -2.55 11.02 16.00
N ALA A 223 -1.30 11.49 15.93
CA ALA A 223 -0.86 12.63 16.73
C ALA A 223 -1.50 13.96 16.30
N GLU A 224 -1.75 14.14 15.01
CA GLU A 224 -2.45 15.31 14.48
C GLU A 224 -3.94 15.26 14.83
N ALA A 225 -4.57 14.08 14.80
CA ALA A 225 -5.95 13.90 15.23
C ALA A 225 -6.13 14.08 16.75
N GLU A 226 -5.17 13.65 17.58
CA GLU A 226 -5.19 13.96 19.01
C GLU A 226 -4.97 15.45 19.27
N LYS A 227 -4.06 16.11 18.56
CA LYS A 227 -3.90 17.58 18.66
C LYS A 227 -5.14 18.34 18.19
N ALA A 228 -5.79 17.89 17.11
CA ALA A 228 -7.02 18.50 16.62
C ALA A 228 -8.19 18.25 17.59
N ARG A 229 -8.26 17.07 18.23
CA ARG A 229 -9.24 16.80 19.30
C ARG A 229 -8.99 17.64 20.54
N ASP A 230 -7.75 17.76 20.98
CA ASP A 230 -7.39 18.59 22.13
C ASP A 230 -7.67 20.08 21.86
N LEU A 231 -7.37 20.57 20.65
CA LEU A 231 -7.72 21.93 20.23
C LEU A 231 -9.23 22.15 20.10
N LEU A 232 -10.01 21.15 19.66
CA LEU A 232 -11.47 21.30 19.55
C LEU A 232 -12.18 21.17 20.90
N GLU A 233 -11.62 20.41 21.84
CA GLU A 233 -12.22 20.18 23.16
C GLU A 233 -11.77 21.20 24.22
N ASN A 234 -10.55 21.75 24.09
CA ASN A 234 -9.95 22.69 25.04
C ASN A 234 -9.59 24.07 24.44
N GLY A 235 -9.66 24.26 23.11
CA GLY A 235 -9.20 25.50 22.45
C GLY A 235 -9.99 26.75 22.79
N ASP A 236 -11.30 26.61 23.06
CA ASP A 236 -12.20 27.74 23.34
C ASP A 236 -12.71 27.78 24.79
N ARG A 237 -12.40 26.76 25.61
CA ARG A 237 -12.86 26.69 27.00
C ARG A 237 -11.94 27.48 27.91
N GLN A 238 -12.46 28.53 28.52
CA GLN A 238 -11.68 29.38 29.41
C GLN A 238 -12.11 29.15 30.86
N TRP A 239 -11.20 28.61 31.65
CA TRP A 239 -11.45 28.23 33.04
C TRP A 239 -11.13 29.40 33.97
N MET A 240 -12.05 29.73 34.87
CA MET A 240 -11.83 30.76 35.89
C MET A 240 -12.15 30.22 37.26
N VAL A 241 -11.48 30.73 38.29
CA VAL A 241 -11.80 30.39 39.69
C VAL A 241 -12.75 31.43 40.24
N GLN A 242 -14.00 31.07 40.51
CA GLN A 242 -14.90 31.93 41.27
C GLN A 242 -14.54 31.81 42.75
N VAL A 243 -14.16 32.93 43.36
CA VAL A 243 -13.64 32.94 44.72
C VAL A 243 -14.69 33.42 45.71
N ALA A 244 -15.47 34.43 45.32
CA ALA A 244 -16.54 34.99 46.15
C ALA A 244 -17.66 35.63 45.30
N LEU A 245 -18.82 35.80 45.93
CA LEU A 245 -19.93 36.59 45.43
C LEU A 245 -20.22 37.68 46.47
N ALA A 246 -19.93 38.93 46.14
CA ALA A 246 -20.13 40.06 47.05
C ALA A 246 -21.49 40.71 46.80
N ALA A 247 -22.20 41.07 47.87
CA ALA A 247 -23.50 41.75 47.75
C ALA A 247 -23.36 43.17 47.16
N ASN A 248 -22.28 43.88 47.48
CA ASN A 248 -22.10 45.31 47.16
C ASN A 248 -20.74 45.56 46.48
N GLN A 249 -20.65 46.63 45.69
CA GLN A 249 -19.42 47.03 44.97
C GLN A 249 -18.21 47.20 45.88
N ALA A 250 -18.36 47.92 47.01
CA ALA A 250 -17.26 48.14 47.96
C ALA A 250 -16.68 46.82 48.51
N ASN A 251 -17.54 45.84 48.81
CA ASN A 251 -17.12 44.52 49.28
C ASN A 251 -16.40 43.74 48.17
N ALA A 252 -16.87 43.84 46.93
CA ALA A 252 -16.21 43.22 45.78
C ALA A 252 -14.82 43.81 45.53
N ASP A 253 -14.68 45.13 45.67
CA ASP A 253 -13.41 45.84 45.48
C ASP A 253 -12.40 45.53 46.58
N ALA A 254 -12.83 45.43 47.84
CA ALA A 254 -11.97 45.01 48.93
C ALA A 254 -11.43 43.58 48.73
N VAL A 255 -12.29 42.65 48.31
CA VAL A 255 -11.90 41.25 48.02
C VAL A 255 -10.95 41.21 46.80
N ALA A 256 -11.25 41.96 45.75
CA ALA A 256 -10.41 42.02 44.57
C ALA A 256 -9.05 42.66 44.86
N ALA A 257 -8.98 43.67 45.73
CA ALA A 257 -7.72 44.28 46.17
C ALA A 257 -6.84 43.28 46.93
N LYS A 258 -7.41 42.48 47.84
CA LYS A 258 -6.67 41.43 48.56
C LYS A 258 -6.08 40.39 47.61
N LEU A 259 -6.86 39.94 46.62
CA LEU A 259 -6.41 38.95 45.63
C LEU A 259 -5.35 39.55 44.69
N ARG A 260 -5.52 40.79 44.24
CA ARG A 260 -4.50 41.49 43.42
C ARG A 260 -3.21 41.76 44.18
N ALA A 261 -3.30 42.09 45.48
CA ALA A 261 -2.12 42.26 46.34
C ALA A 261 -1.30 40.96 46.47
N LYS A 262 -1.94 39.80 46.32
CA LYS A 262 -1.29 38.49 46.24
C LYS A 262 -0.80 38.11 44.84
N GLY A 263 -0.95 39.01 43.85
CA GLY A 263 -0.52 38.81 42.47
C GLY A 263 -1.53 38.07 41.58
N TYR A 264 -2.76 37.82 42.06
CA TYR A 264 -3.77 37.16 41.25
C TYR A 264 -4.44 38.14 40.28
N LYS A 265 -4.66 37.70 39.03
CA LYS A 265 -5.46 38.45 38.05
C LYS A 265 -6.94 38.30 38.36
N VAL A 266 -7.59 39.37 38.79
CA VAL A 266 -8.99 39.34 39.24
C VAL A 266 -9.91 40.05 38.25
N THR A 267 -10.98 39.37 37.84
CA THR A 267 -12.06 39.87 36.99
C THR A 267 -13.36 39.91 37.79
N LYS A 268 -14.07 41.04 37.72
CA LYS A 268 -15.37 41.23 38.37
C LYS A 268 -16.46 41.15 37.32
N SER A 269 -17.54 40.43 37.60
CA SER A 269 -18.71 40.37 36.72
C SER A 269 -19.97 40.64 37.53
N PRO A 270 -20.78 41.66 37.16
CA PRO A 270 -22.06 41.90 37.80
C PRO A 270 -23.03 40.76 37.46
N THR A 271 -23.75 40.29 38.47
CA THR A 271 -24.80 39.27 38.35
C THR A 271 -26.05 39.75 39.08
N SER A 272 -27.20 39.13 38.82
CA SER A 272 -28.47 39.47 39.49
C SER A 272 -28.46 39.32 41.01
N LYS A 273 -27.54 38.52 41.56
CA LYS A 273 -27.40 38.26 43.00
C LYS A 273 -26.25 39.03 43.66
N GLY A 274 -25.57 39.90 42.91
CA GLY A 274 -24.39 40.63 43.37
C GLY A 274 -23.22 40.52 42.40
N ILE A 275 -22.02 40.84 42.86
CA ILE A 275 -20.81 40.92 42.03
C ILE A 275 -19.94 39.70 42.25
N ARG A 276 -19.76 38.92 41.19
CA ARG A 276 -18.90 37.75 41.18
C ARG A 276 -17.45 38.18 41.04
N ILE A 277 -16.59 37.72 41.95
CA ILE A 277 -15.15 37.91 41.89
C ILE A 277 -14.50 36.61 41.40
N MET A 278 -13.83 36.69 40.25
CA MET A 278 -13.19 35.57 39.58
C MET A 278 -11.70 35.82 39.44
N VAL A 279 -10.89 34.77 39.48
CA VAL A 279 -9.45 34.82 39.32
C VAL A 279 -9.04 34.07 38.07
N GLY A 280 -8.39 34.81 37.16
CA GLY A 280 -7.58 34.36 36.03
C GLY A 280 -8.31 33.58 34.95
N PRO A 281 -8.25 34.00 33.67
CA PRO A 281 -8.51 33.07 32.59
C PRO A 281 -7.38 32.05 32.50
N SER A 282 -7.72 30.78 32.68
CA SER A 282 -6.82 29.63 32.55
C SER A 282 -7.25 28.82 31.33
N LYS A 283 -6.28 28.39 30.53
CA LYS A 283 -6.55 27.54 29.35
C LYS A 283 -7.00 26.13 29.75
N ASP A 284 -6.59 25.68 30.93
CA ASP A 284 -6.85 24.33 31.42
C ASP A 284 -7.55 24.34 32.77
N ARG A 285 -8.47 23.39 32.96
CA ARG A 285 -9.15 23.16 34.25
C ARG A 285 -8.15 22.85 35.36
N ALA A 286 -7.12 22.07 35.07
CA ALA A 286 -6.09 21.69 36.05
C ALA A 286 -5.32 22.91 36.58
N THR A 287 -5.01 23.87 35.70
CA THR A 287 -4.34 25.13 36.05
C THR A 287 -5.25 26.01 36.91
N ALA A 288 -6.55 26.08 36.59
CA ALA A 288 -7.54 26.76 37.43
C ALA A 288 -7.71 26.08 38.80
N ASP A 289 -7.73 24.75 38.86
CA ASP A 289 -7.82 24.00 40.12
C ASP A 289 -6.58 24.17 41.01
N ALA A 290 -5.38 24.30 40.41
CA ALA A 290 -4.18 24.64 41.15
C ALA A 290 -4.26 26.05 41.75
N ALA A 291 -4.77 27.02 41.01
CA ALA A 291 -5.02 28.38 41.52
C ALA A 291 -6.08 28.38 42.64
N ARG A 292 -7.18 27.62 42.47
CA ARG A 292 -8.20 27.41 43.51
C ARG A 292 -7.57 26.87 44.79
N LYS A 293 -6.77 25.81 44.71
CA LYS A 293 -6.07 25.24 45.85
C LYS A 293 -5.18 26.26 46.55
N LYS A 294 -4.39 27.04 45.81
CA LYS A 294 -3.54 28.10 46.37
C LYS A 294 -4.36 29.17 47.11
N ILE A 295 -5.48 29.59 46.55
CA ILE A 295 -6.38 30.59 47.15
C ILE A 295 -7.05 30.04 48.41
N THR A 296 -7.48 28.77 48.40
CA THR A 296 -8.11 28.12 49.55
C THR A 296 -7.12 27.80 50.67
N SER A 297 -5.87 27.44 50.32
CA SER A 297 -4.80 27.17 51.28
C SER A 297 -4.25 28.44 51.95
N ASP A 298 -4.39 29.60 51.32
CA ASP A 298 -3.98 30.87 51.93
C ASP A 298 -5.02 31.34 52.97
N ALA A 299 -4.72 31.10 54.24
CA ALA A 299 -5.56 31.49 55.37
C ALA A 299 -5.81 33.01 55.44
N SER A 300 -4.90 33.84 54.90
CA SER A 300 -5.05 35.30 54.90
C SER A 300 -6.12 35.81 53.94
N LEU A 301 -6.48 35.00 52.94
CA LEU A 301 -7.56 35.32 52.02
C LEU A 301 -8.93 34.92 52.60
N GLY A 302 -8.99 33.84 53.39
CA GLY A 302 -10.23 33.34 53.99
C GLY A 302 -11.25 32.80 52.97
N MET A 303 -10.82 32.51 51.73
CA MET A 303 -11.71 32.21 50.62
C MET A 303 -11.84 30.70 50.39
N LYS A 304 -12.54 30.03 51.32
CA LYS A 304 -12.74 28.57 51.32
C LYS A 304 -13.80 28.08 50.34
N SER A 305 -14.66 28.97 49.86
CA SER A 305 -15.74 28.67 48.91
C SER A 305 -15.33 28.83 47.44
N ALA A 306 -14.03 28.78 47.14
CA ALA A 306 -13.56 28.93 45.77
C ALA A 306 -13.86 27.68 44.94
N TRP A 307 -14.43 27.84 43.74
CA TRP A 307 -14.65 26.74 42.79
C TRP A 307 -14.28 27.15 41.37
N VAL A 308 -13.97 26.16 40.54
CA VAL A 308 -13.62 26.38 39.13
C VAL A 308 -14.88 26.38 38.28
N ILE A 309 -15.01 27.36 37.40
CA ILE A 309 -16.09 27.49 36.42
C ILE A 309 -15.53 27.52 35.00
N ASP A 310 -16.29 26.95 34.07
CA ASP A 310 -16.13 27.26 32.66
C ASP A 310 -16.72 28.65 32.42
N TRP A 311 -15.90 29.57 31.92
CA TRP A 311 -16.24 30.97 31.76
C TRP A 311 -16.11 31.40 30.30
N VAL A 312 -17.26 31.68 29.70
CA VAL A 312 -17.35 32.37 28.42
C VAL A 312 -17.46 33.89 28.66
N PRO A 313 -16.61 34.71 28.00
CA PRO A 313 -16.72 36.17 27.99
C PRO A 313 -18.13 36.65 27.64
N LEU A 314 -18.57 37.77 28.23
CA LEU A 314 -19.93 38.30 28.01
C LEU A 314 -20.17 38.73 26.56
N ASP A 315 -19.12 39.15 25.86
CA ASP A 315 -19.10 39.50 24.44
C ASP A 315 -19.26 38.30 23.50
N GLN A 316 -19.13 37.07 24.02
CA GLN A 316 -19.24 35.82 23.26
C GLN A 316 -20.46 34.98 23.67
N ARG A 317 -21.31 35.49 24.58
CA ARG A 317 -22.54 34.80 25.04
C ARG A 317 -23.78 35.19 24.25
#